data_AF-A0A954ZJD6-F1
#
_entry.id   AF-A0A954ZJD6-F1
#
_cell.length_a   1.000
_cell.length_b   1.000
_cell.length_c   1.000
_cell.angle_alpha   90.00
_cell.angle_beta   90.00
_cell.angle_gamma   90.00
#
_symmetry.space_group_name_H-M   'P 1'
#
loop_
_entity.id
_entity.type
_entity.pdbx_description
1 polymer ?
#
loop_
_entity_poly.entity_id
_entity_poly.type
_entity_poly.pdbx_seq_one_letter_code
_entity_poly.pdbx_strand_id
1 'polypeptide(L)' 'MASIDIATCLTSRQAAKALNLSTDTVKTYCQRGLIAGVKAGNSWLIPKAEVERYKRDRQAPGRPRKEN' A
#
# COMPACT_ATOMS: atom_id res chain seq x y z
N MET A 1 10.34 5.75 -21.14
CA MET A 1 8.87 5.74 -20.98
C MET A 1 8.53 4.51 -20.15
N ALA A 2 8.19 4.69 -18.87
CA ALA A 2 7.91 3.56 -17.97
C ALA A 2 6.51 3.00 -18.29
N SER A 3 6.47 1.79 -18.82
CA SER A 3 5.23 1.00 -18.94
C SER A 3 4.57 0.93 -17.57
N ILE A 4 3.30 1.34 -17.51
CA ILE A 4 2.46 1.10 -16.34
C ILE A 4 1.82 -0.28 -16.57
N ASP A 5 2.53 -1.31 -16.16
CA ASP A 5 2.07 -2.69 -16.24
C ASP A 5 0.95 -2.93 -15.23
N ILE A 6 -0.29 -3.03 -15.72
CA ILE A 6 -1.50 -3.42 -14.97
C ILE A 6 -1.35 -4.76 -14.23
N ALA A 7 -0.40 -5.62 -14.62
CA ALA A 7 -0.02 -6.83 -13.91
C ALA A 7 0.56 -6.56 -12.49
N THR A 8 0.93 -5.32 -12.20
CA THR A 8 1.57 -4.94 -10.93
C THR A 8 0.63 -4.26 -9.95
N CYS A 9 -0.67 -4.16 -10.21
CA CYS A 9 -1.62 -3.58 -9.27
C CYS A 9 -2.05 -4.61 -8.21
N LEU A 10 -1.91 -4.28 -6.93
CA LEU A 10 -2.30 -5.13 -5.80
C LEU A 10 -3.61 -4.64 -5.19
N THR A 11 -4.47 -5.56 -4.77
CA THR A 11 -5.63 -5.21 -3.94
C THR A 11 -5.21 -4.84 -2.52
N SER A 12 -6.08 -4.17 -1.77
CA SER A 12 -5.87 -3.87 -0.34
C SER A 12 -5.41 -5.07 0.48
N ARG A 13 -5.95 -6.28 0.23
CA ARG A 13 -5.51 -7.52 0.90
C ARG A 13 -4.11 -7.96 0.48
N GLN A 14 -3.76 -7.83 -0.80
CA GLN A 14 -2.43 -8.20 -1.28
C GLN A 14 -1.36 -7.20 -0.80
N ALA A 15 -1.67 -5.90 -0.85
CA ALA A 15 -0.81 -4.85 -0.31
C ALA A 15 -0.62 -5.02 1.21
N ALA A 16 -1.69 -5.36 1.94
CA ALA A 16 -1.63 -5.69 3.37
C ALA A 16 -0.64 -6.83 3.65
N LYS A 17 -0.70 -7.94 2.90
CA LYS A 17 0.28 -9.03 3.03
C LYS A 17 1.71 -8.58 2.68
N ALA A 18 1.88 -7.81 1.61
CA ALA A 18 3.20 -7.35 1.15
C ALA A 18 3.87 -6.37 2.15
N LEU A 19 3.06 -5.56 2.84
CA LEU A 19 3.49 -4.60 3.86
C LEU A 19 3.50 -5.19 5.27
N ASN A 20 3.04 -6.43 5.43
CA ASN A 20 2.78 -7.08 6.72
C ASN A 20 1.93 -6.19 7.65
N LEU A 21 0.84 -5.66 7.10
CA LEU A 21 -0.11 -4.77 7.77
C LEU A 21 -1.53 -5.37 7.72
N SER A 22 -2.41 -4.85 8.57
CA SER A 22 -3.85 -5.15 8.50
C SER A 22 -4.50 -4.47 7.31
N THR A 23 -5.49 -5.13 6.70
CA THR A 23 -6.28 -4.56 5.58
C THR A 23 -6.93 -3.23 5.97
N ASP A 24 -7.31 -3.08 7.24
CA ASP A 24 -7.90 -1.84 7.78
C ASP A 24 -6.88 -0.68 7.84
N THR A 25 -5.65 -0.97 8.27
CA THR A 25 -4.53 -0.01 8.21
C THR A 25 -4.25 0.43 6.78
N VAL A 26 -4.27 -0.50 5.82
CA VAL A 26 -4.07 -0.18 4.41
C VAL A 26 -5.20 0.70 3.87
N LYS A 27 -6.46 0.42 4.22
CA LYS A 27 -7.60 1.30 3.88
C LYS A 27 -7.41 2.71 4.46
N THR A 28 -7.03 2.80 5.73
CA THR A 28 -6.77 4.07 6.41
C THR A 28 -5.63 4.83 5.73
N TYR A 29 -4.55 4.16 5.34
CA TYR A 29 -3.44 4.80 4.64
C TYR A 29 -3.83 5.29 3.24
N CYS A 30 -4.68 4.52 2.55
CA CYS A 30 -5.22 4.92 1.26
C CYS A 30 -6.15 6.14 1.39
N GLN A 31 -6.99 6.17 2.43
CA GLN A 31 -7.85 7.33 2.75
C GLN A 31 -7.03 8.56 3.13
N ARG A 32 -5.93 8.37 3.86
CA ARG A 32 -5.02 9.45 4.27
C ARG A 32 -4.08 9.93 3.17
N GLY A 33 -4.06 9.26 2.00
CA GLY A 33 -3.15 9.59 0.90
C GLY A 33 -1.68 9.22 1.15
N LEU A 34 -1.39 8.38 2.15
CA LEU A 34 -0.05 7.86 2.45
C LEU A 34 0.43 6.87 1.38
N ILE A 35 -0.51 6.11 0.82
CA ILE A 35 -0.28 5.17 -0.27
C ILE A 35 -1.22 5.58 -1.38
N ALA A 36 -0.68 5.87 -2.57
CA ALA A 36 -1.52 6.17 -3.71
C ALA A 36 -2.25 4.89 -4.14
N GLY A 37 -3.57 4.87 -3.97
CA GLY A 37 -4.42 3.78 -4.40
C GLY A 37 -5.72 4.32 -4.96
N VAL A 38 -6.24 3.62 -5.96
CA VAL A 38 -7.49 3.92 -6.62
C VAL A 38 -8.59 3.08 -6.00
N LYS A 39 -9.68 3.72 -5.57
CA LYS A 39 -10.85 3.00 -5.10
C LYS A 39 -11.58 2.39 -6.30
N ALA A 40 -11.55 1.07 -6.41
CA ALA A 40 -12.26 0.31 -7.44
C ALA A 40 -13.45 -0.42 -6.80
N GLY A 41 -14.61 0.25 -6.78
CA GLY A 41 -15.83 -0.26 -6.16
C GLY A 41 -15.65 -0.51 -4.65
N ASN A 42 -15.71 -1.78 -4.25
CA ASN A 42 -15.58 -2.20 -2.84
C ASN A 42 -14.14 -2.50 -2.41
N SER A 43 -13.17 -2.42 -3.32
CA SER A 43 -11.75 -2.70 -3.03
C SER A 43 -10.87 -1.51 -3.39
N TRP A 44 -9.71 -1.41 -2.73
CA TRP A 44 -8.67 -0.48 -3.12
C TRP A 44 -7.65 -1.20 -4.01
N LEU A 45 -7.33 -0.61 -5.14
CA LEU A 45 -6.26 -1.03 -6.04
C LEU A 45 -5.07 -0.12 -5.82
N ILE A 46 -3.96 -0.71 -5.43
CA ILE A 46 -2.74 -0.01 -5.07
C ILE A 46 -1.65 -0.49 -6.03
N PRO A 47 -0.96 0.39 -6.76
CA PRO A 47 0.17 -0.01 -7.58
C PRO A 47 1.25 -0.65 -6.71
N LYS A 48 1.80 -1.80 -7.11
CA LYS A 48 2.91 -2.42 -6.39
C LYS A 48 4.12 -1.49 -6.31
N ALA A 49 4.36 -0.68 -7.33
CA ALA A 49 5.41 0.35 -7.32
C ALA A 49 5.26 1.29 -6.09
N GLU A 50 4.04 1.71 -5.79
CA GLU A 50 3.75 2.55 -4.62
C GLU A 50 3.90 1.77 -3.31
N VAL A 51 3.47 0.51 -3.28
CA VAL A 51 3.71 -0.38 -2.12
C VAL A 51 5.20 -0.53 -1.84
N GLU A 52 6.01 -0.76 -2.86
CA GLU A 52 7.46 -0.92 -2.73
C GLU A 52 8.16 0.39 -2.37
N ARG A 53 7.74 1.52 -2.96
CA ARG A 53 8.20 2.86 -2.58
C ARG A 53 7.91 3.11 -1.11
N TYR A 54 6.67 2.90 -0.67
CA TYR A 54 6.26 3.07 0.72
C TYR A 54 6.98 2.11 1.66
N LYS A 55 7.24 0.87 1.22
CA LYS A 55 8.02 -0.11 1.99
C LYS A 55 9.47 0.34 2.17
N ARG A 56 10.10 0.89 1.13
CA ARG A 56 11.47 1.45 1.19
C ARG A 56 11.51 2.70 2.08
N ASP A 57 10.52 3.58 1.94
CA ASP A 57 10.39 4.79 2.76
C ASP A 57 10.19 4.45 4.24
N ARG A 58 9.31 3.48 4.57
CA ARG A 58 9.14 2.93 5.93
C ARG A 58 10.39 2.27 6.50
N GLN A 59 11.33 1.80 5.66
CA GLN A 59 12.58 1.21 6.13
C GLN A 59 13.62 2.26 6.52
N ALA A 60 13.44 3.54 6.15
CA ALA A 60 14.24 4.62 6.70
C ALA A 60 13.89 4.82 8.20
N PRO A 61 14.89 4.96 9.09
CA PRO A 61 14.72 4.64 10.50
C PRO A 61 13.99 5.76 11.25
N GLY A 62 12.72 5.52 11.53
CA GLY A 62 11.92 6.25 12.50
C GLY A 62 10.65 5.48 12.79
N ARG A 63 10.71 4.51 13.72
CA ARG A 63 9.56 3.68 14.12
C ARG A 63 8.32 4.54 14.38
N PRO A 64 7.13 4.01 14.03
CA PRO A 64 6.12 3.91 15.07
C PRO A 64 5.83 2.44 15.36
N ARG A 65 5.99 2.11 16.64
CA ARG A 65 5.46 0.92 17.30
C ARG A 65 3.94 1.03 17.35
N LYS A 66 3.24 -0.03 16.98
CA LYS A 66 1.85 -0.38 17.38
C LYS A 66 1.73 -1.88 17.13
N GLU A 67 2.00 -2.71 18.13
CA GLU A 67 1.08 -3.13 19.20
C GLU A 67 -0.20 -3.73 18.64
N ASN A 68 -0.28 -5.06 18.72
CA ASN A 68 -1.49 -5.80 19.02
C ASN A 68 -1.10 -7.03 19.86
#